data_AF-A0AAW7MR42-F1
#
_entry.id   AF-A0AAW7MR42-F1
#
_cell.length_a   1.000
_cell.length_b   1.000
_cell.length_c   1.000
_cell.angle_alpha   90.00
_cell.angle_beta   90.00
_cell.angle_gamma   90.00
#
_symmetry.space_group_name_H-M   'P 1'
#
loop_
_entity.id
_entity.type
_entity.pdbx_description
1 polymer ?
#
loop_
_entity_poly.entity_id
_entity_poly.type
_entity_poly.pdbx_seq_one_letter_code
_entity_poly.pdbx_strand_id
1 'polypeptide(L)'
;MVLVACVLTAGVAHAQSAYPPPTLAVSVGVGEKVAIWVQPNFSVLCRSLGQPTFELDSTPALGQVTPEWIDYVVPDGQRCETMHFPGMVVWYQAGSSPGTDTVVWTVGFPRELTSRVPSTGDHRVSTTIVVH
;
A
#
# COMPACT_ATOMS: atom_id res chain seq x y z
N MET A 1 17.88 6.39 43.60
CA MET A 1 16.69 6.84 42.84
C MET A 1 17.18 7.60 41.62
N VAL A 2 17.05 7.01 40.43
CA VAL A 2 17.47 7.64 39.17
C VAL A 2 16.29 7.53 38.22
N LEU A 3 15.83 8.69 37.75
CA LEU A 3 14.67 8.85 36.87
C LEU A 3 14.88 8.11 35.55
N VAL A 4 13.94 7.23 35.20
CA VAL A 4 13.78 6.70 33.86
C VAL A 4 13.12 7.80 33.03
N ALA A 5 13.88 8.45 32.16
CA ALA A 5 13.34 9.34 31.15
C ALA A 5 12.70 8.48 30.05
N CYS A 6 11.38 8.28 30.13
CA CYS A 6 10.59 7.79 29.00
C CYS A 6 10.68 8.82 27.88
N VAL A 7 11.54 8.56 26.89
CA VAL A 7 11.55 9.32 25.64
C VAL A 7 10.23 9.02 24.94
N LEU A 8 9.35 10.02 24.94
CA LEU A 8 8.13 10.08 24.15
C LEU A 8 8.50 9.82 22.68
N THR A 9 8.20 8.63 22.18
CA THR A 9 8.22 8.37 20.75
C THR A 9 7.18 9.27 20.12
N ALA A 10 7.64 10.32 19.44
CA ALA A 10 6.80 11.14 18.60
C ALA A 10 6.06 10.23 17.62
N GLY A 11 4.75 10.12 17.79
CA GLY A 11 3.89 9.44 16.82
C GLY A 11 4.10 10.11 15.48
N VAL A 12 4.61 9.35 14.52
CA VAL A 12 4.69 9.78 13.13
C VAL A 12 3.25 10.00 12.69
N ALA A 13 2.83 11.26 12.60
CA ALA A 13 1.64 11.61 11.87
C ALA A 13 1.95 11.26 10.41
N HIS A 14 1.56 10.06 9.99
CA HIS A 14 1.49 9.73 8.58
C HIS A 14 0.43 10.67 7.99
N ALA A 15 0.87 11.80 7.45
CA ALA A 15 0.11 12.46 6.41
C ALA A 15 -0.20 11.37 5.38
N GLN A 16 -1.48 11.11 5.10
CA GLN A 16 -1.88 10.21 4.03
C GLN A 16 -1.21 10.70 2.75
N SER A 17 -0.10 10.06 2.41
CA SER A 17 0.74 10.42 1.30
C SER A 17 0.35 9.57 0.13
N ALA A 18 0.14 10.26 -0.99
CA ALA A 18 0.50 9.87 -2.34
C ALA A 18 0.17 8.43 -2.73
N TYR A 19 -0.69 8.32 -3.74
CA TYR A 19 -0.56 7.35 -4.83
C TYR A 19 0.83 6.72 -4.92
N PRO A 20 0.92 5.41 -5.19
CA PRO A 20 2.18 4.71 -5.04
C PRO A 20 3.28 5.39 -5.86
N PRO A 21 4.51 5.46 -5.30
CA PRO A 21 5.64 5.89 -6.09
C PRO A 21 5.80 4.97 -7.32
N PRO A 22 6.39 5.46 -8.41
CA PRO A 22 6.56 4.66 -9.62
C PRO A 22 7.48 3.44 -9.41
N THR A 23 8.28 3.43 -8.33
CA THR A 23 9.17 2.33 -7.99
C THR A 23 9.08 1.96 -6.50
N LEU A 24 9.14 0.66 -6.23
CA LEU A 24 9.18 0.07 -4.88
C LEU A 24 10.29 -0.98 -4.80
N ALA A 25 10.80 -1.23 -3.59
CA ALA A 25 11.77 -2.28 -3.31
C ALA A 25 11.38 -3.02 -2.03
N VAL A 26 11.37 -4.35 -2.07
CA VAL A 26 10.97 -5.21 -0.94
C VAL A 26 11.92 -6.40 -0.83
N SER A 27 12.12 -6.89 0.39
CA SER A 27 12.83 -8.14 0.67
C SER A 27 11.90 -9.09 1.41
N VAL A 28 11.95 -10.37 1.06
CA VAL A 28 11.03 -11.40 1.56
C VAL A 28 11.77 -12.74 1.64
N GLY A 29 11.51 -13.53 2.67
CA GLY A 29 12.08 -14.88 2.77
C GLY A 29 11.43 -15.83 1.78
N VAL A 30 12.15 -16.88 1.39
CA VAL A 30 11.59 -18.02 0.63
C VAL A 30 10.33 -18.55 1.32
N GLY A 31 9.24 -18.70 0.55
CA GLY A 31 7.95 -19.17 1.05
C GLY A 31 7.15 -18.16 1.87
N GLU A 32 7.67 -16.96 2.13
CA GLU A 32 6.96 -15.94 2.92
C GLU A 32 6.03 -15.07 2.06
N LYS A 33 5.04 -14.47 2.73
CA LYS A 33 4.11 -13.49 2.17
C LYS A 33 4.41 -12.11 2.74
N VAL A 34 4.50 -11.09 1.89
CA VAL A 34 4.71 -9.69 2.30
C VAL A 34 3.74 -8.77 1.59
N ALA A 35 3.27 -7.73 2.29
CA ALA A 35 2.53 -6.64 1.67
C ALA A 35 3.53 -5.72 0.96
N ILE A 36 3.46 -5.63 -0.37
CA ILE A 36 4.30 -4.72 -1.14
C ILE A 36 3.71 -3.31 -1.20
N TRP A 37 2.38 -3.18 -1.06
CA TRP A 37 1.69 -1.91 -1.00
C TRP A 37 0.38 -2.03 -0.23
N VAL A 38 0.02 -1.00 0.54
CA VAL A 38 -1.28 -0.89 1.24
C VAL A 38 -1.78 0.53 1.07
N GLN A 39 -3.01 0.72 0.60
CA GLN A 39 -3.58 2.05 0.48
C GLN A 39 -5.10 2.06 0.66
N PRO A 40 -5.63 2.86 1.61
CA PRO A 40 -7.05 3.19 1.65
C PRO A 40 -7.38 4.28 0.62
N ASN A 41 -8.63 4.32 0.16
CA ASN A 41 -9.08 5.27 -0.86
C ASN A 41 -10.20 6.18 -0.35
N PHE A 42 -9.79 7.22 0.39
CA PHE A 42 -10.70 8.26 0.86
C PHE A 42 -10.08 9.65 0.75
N SER A 43 -10.91 10.65 0.55
CA SER A 43 -10.45 12.03 0.45
C SER A 43 -10.22 12.62 1.84
N VAL A 44 -9.48 13.72 1.87
CA VAL A 44 -9.28 14.49 3.09
C VAL A 44 -10.61 14.90 3.74
N LEU A 45 -11.71 15.02 2.98
CA LEU A 45 -13.04 15.32 3.52
C LEU A 45 -13.76 14.11 4.14
N CYS A 46 -13.05 13.01 4.42
CA CYS A 46 -13.59 11.77 4.98
C CYS A 46 -14.67 11.13 4.10
N ARG A 47 -14.47 11.18 2.78
CA ARG A 47 -15.38 10.59 1.80
C ARG A 47 -14.71 9.43 1.10
N SER A 48 -15.43 8.32 0.97
CA SER A 48 -14.97 7.21 0.13
C SER A 48 -14.80 7.70 -1.32
N LEU A 49 -13.67 7.35 -1.91
CA LEU A 49 -13.37 7.60 -3.31
C LEU A 49 -13.60 6.35 -4.18
N GLY A 50 -14.28 5.34 -3.63
CA GLY A 50 -14.58 4.09 -4.32
C GLY A 50 -13.50 3.03 -4.17
N GLN A 51 -13.77 1.84 -4.70
CA GLN A 51 -12.84 0.71 -4.63
C GLN A 51 -11.67 0.91 -5.61
N PRO A 52 -10.40 0.75 -5.17
CA PRO A 52 -9.26 0.71 -6.10
C PRO A 52 -9.35 -0.48 -7.07
N THR A 53 -8.77 -0.32 -8.26
CA THR A 53 -8.60 -1.40 -9.25
C THR A 53 -7.16 -1.88 -9.28
N PHE A 54 -6.94 -3.09 -9.80
CA PHE A 54 -5.62 -3.69 -9.92
C PHE A 54 -5.47 -4.43 -11.24
N GLU A 55 -4.33 -4.25 -11.88
CA GLU A 55 -3.90 -5.00 -13.04
C GLU A 55 -2.44 -5.40 -12.88
N LEU A 56 -2.13 -6.66 -13.22
CA LEU A 56 -0.76 -7.17 -13.21
C LEU A 56 -0.26 -7.25 -14.65
N ASP A 57 0.78 -6.46 -14.97
CA ASP A 57 1.31 -6.40 -16.34
C ASP A 57 1.94 -7.73 -16.77
N SER A 58 2.58 -8.43 -15.82
CA SER A 58 3.24 -9.71 -16.08
C SER A 58 3.35 -10.57 -14.82
N THR A 59 3.20 -11.88 -14.96
CA THR A 59 3.37 -12.83 -13.86
C THR A 59 4.84 -12.87 -13.39
N PRO A 60 5.11 -12.69 -12.07
CA PRO A 60 6.44 -12.87 -11.49
C PRO A 60 7.03 -14.26 -11.72
N ALA A 61 8.36 -14.34 -11.81
CA ALA A 61 9.06 -15.60 -12.01
C ALA A 61 9.33 -16.36 -10.70
N LEU A 62 9.47 -15.63 -9.57
CA LEU A 62 9.90 -16.21 -8.29
C LEU A 62 8.77 -16.30 -7.25
N GLY A 63 7.55 -15.93 -7.61
CA GLY A 63 6.44 -15.89 -6.67
C GLY A 63 5.10 -15.57 -7.34
N GLN A 64 4.19 -15.02 -6.56
CA GLN A 64 2.86 -14.60 -7.02
C GLN A 64 2.51 -13.23 -6.45
N VAL A 65 1.97 -12.35 -7.29
CA VAL A 65 1.34 -11.10 -6.84
C VAL A 65 -0.17 -11.27 -6.80
N THR A 66 -0.79 -10.84 -5.71
CA THR A 66 -2.26 -10.90 -5.54
C THR A 66 -2.79 -9.59 -4.95
N PRO A 67 -3.86 -9.01 -5.50
CA PRO A 67 -4.59 -7.93 -4.85
C PRO A 67 -5.52 -8.50 -3.77
N GLU A 68 -5.69 -7.74 -2.68
CA GLU A 68 -6.71 -7.96 -1.67
C GLU A 68 -7.42 -6.65 -1.41
N TRP A 69 -8.74 -6.62 -1.64
CA TRP A 69 -9.57 -5.47 -1.29
C TRP A 69 -9.94 -5.54 0.19
N ILE A 70 -9.72 -4.44 0.89
CA ILE A 70 -9.91 -4.36 2.34
C ILE A 70 -10.96 -3.32 2.69
N ASP A 71 -11.61 -3.54 3.83
CA ASP A 71 -12.33 -2.49 4.56
C ASP A 71 -11.38 -1.88 5.58
N TYR A 72 -10.81 -0.72 5.25
CA TYR A 72 -9.82 -0.05 6.07
C TYR A 72 -10.49 0.79 7.15
N VAL A 73 -10.20 0.49 8.41
CA VAL A 73 -10.59 1.31 9.55
C VAL A 73 -9.50 2.33 9.83
N VAL A 74 -9.86 3.61 9.81
CA VAL A 74 -8.91 4.67 10.12
C VAL A 74 -8.51 4.61 11.60
N PRO A 75 -7.22 4.51 11.93
CA PRO A 75 -6.76 4.45 13.32
C PRO A 75 -7.10 5.70 14.13
N ASP A 76 -7.25 5.52 15.44
CA ASP A 76 -7.45 6.61 16.39
C ASP A 76 -6.33 7.66 16.32
N GLY A 77 -6.70 8.94 16.47
CA GLY A 77 -5.78 10.06 16.38
C GLY A 77 -5.42 10.48 14.95
N GLN A 78 -6.00 9.86 13.92
CA GLN A 78 -5.93 10.33 12.54
C GLN A 78 -7.20 11.07 12.12
N ARG A 79 -7.11 11.86 11.05
CA ARG A 79 -8.30 12.48 10.45
C ARG A 79 -9.22 11.36 9.93
N CYS A 80 -10.51 11.45 10.22
CA CYS A 80 -11.52 10.44 9.90
C CYS A 80 -11.41 9.15 10.75
N GLU A 81 -10.79 9.20 11.93
CA GLU A 81 -10.68 8.07 12.86
C GLU A 81 -12.00 7.27 13.01
N THR A 82 -11.87 5.96 13.20
CA THR A 82 -12.98 4.98 13.34
C THR A 82 -13.87 4.81 12.11
N MET A 83 -13.72 5.64 11.07
CA MET A 83 -14.46 5.48 9.82
C MET A 83 -13.88 4.33 8.98
N HIS A 84 -14.74 3.76 8.16
CA HIS A 84 -14.46 2.64 7.28
C HIS A 84 -14.40 3.11 5.83
N PHE A 85 -13.33 2.72 5.12
CA PHE A 85 -13.15 3.08 3.72
C PHE A 85 -12.64 1.90 2.89
N PRO A 86 -13.08 1.78 1.62
CA PRO A 86 -12.47 0.83 0.70
C PRO A 86 -10.97 1.08 0.57
N GLY A 87 -10.20 0.01 0.59
CA GLY A 87 -8.76 0.05 0.34
C GLY A 87 -8.31 -1.17 -0.43
N MET A 88 -7.01 -1.23 -0.66
CA MET A 88 -6.38 -2.38 -1.28
C MET A 88 -5.00 -2.64 -0.67
N VAL A 89 -4.69 -3.92 -0.51
CA VAL A 89 -3.34 -4.43 -0.26
C VAL A 89 -2.88 -5.17 -1.51
N VAL A 90 -1.66 -4.93 -1.93
CA VAL A 90 -1.00 -5.74 -2.94
C VAL A 90 0.00 -6.63 -2.20
N TRP A 91 -0.16 -7.93 -2.35
CA TRP A 91 0.68 -8.94 -1.72
C TRP A 91 1.65 -9.54 -2.71
N TYR A 92 2.85 -9.88 -2.22
CA TYR A 92 3.76 -10.81 -2.88
C TYR A 92 3.92 -12.06 -2.01
N GLN A 93 3.72 -13.22 -2.61
CA GLN A 93 4.01 -14.52 -2.02
C GLN A 93 5.24 -15.10 -2.71
N ALA A 94 6.34 -15.23 -1.97
CA ALA A 94 7.56 -15.84 -2.49
C ALA A 94 7.36 -17.34 -2.70
N GLY A 95 7.95 -17.86 -3.79
CA GLY A 95 8.08 -19.28 -4.06
C GLY A 95 9.22 -19.91 -3.25
N SER A 96 9.69 -21.07 -3.70
CA SER A 96 10.71 -21.87 -3.00
C SER A 96 12.16 -21.51 -3.33
N SER A 97 12.39 -20.57 -4.25
CA SER A 97 13.72 -20.28 -4.81
C SER A 97 14.14 -18.84 -4.50
N PRO A 98 15.36 -18.62 -4.01
CA PRO A 98 15.89 -17.27 -3.83
C PRO A 98 16.24 -16.63 -5.18
N GLY A 99 16.33 -15.31 -5.19
CA GLY A 99 16.68 -14.52 -6.37
C GLY A 99 16.05 -13.13 -6.35
N THR A 100 16.12 -12.43 -7.47
CA THR A 100 15.50 -11.12 -7.63
C THR A 100 14.40 -11.19 -8.68
N ASP A 101 13.22 -10.70 -8.33
CA ASP A 101 12.09 -10.52 -9.23
C ASP A 101 11.87 -9.04 -9.51
N THR A 102 11.31 -8.71 -10.66
CA THR A 102 10.84 -7.35 -10.96
C THR A 102 9.44 -7.45 -11.50
N VAL A 103 8.48 -6.95 -10.73
CA VAL A 103 7.06 -7.04 -11.05
C VAL A 103 6.52 -5.67 -11.36
N VAL A 104 5.83 -5.56 -12.48
CA VAL A 104 5.13 -4.33 -12.85
C VAL A 104 3.63 -4.54 -12.71
N TRP A 105 2.98 -3.61 -12.02
CA TRP A 105 1.55 -3.65 -11.78
C TRP A 105 0.98 -2.24 -11.82
N THR A 106 -0.31 -2.15 -12.08
CA THR A 106 -1.04 -0.90 -12.17
C THR A 106 -2.15 -0.90 -11.14
N VAL A 107 -2.27 0.19 -10.38
CA VAL A 107 -3.42 0.46 -9.50
C VAL A 107 -4.18 1.67 -9.98
N GLY A 108 -5.49 1.50 -10.15
CA GLY A 108 -6.39 2.59 -10.49
C GLY A 108 -7.15 3.07 -9.27
N PHE A 109 -7.26 4.39 -9.11
CA PHE A 109 -8.12 5.01 -8.12
C PHE A 109 -9.28 5.72 -8.80
N PRO A 110 -10.54 5.33 -8.52
CA PRO A 110 -11.69 6.05 -9.04
C PRO A 110 -11.62 7.53 -8.64
N ARG A 111 -12.07 8.39 -9.56
CA ARG A 111 -11.98 9.84 -9.34
C ARG A 111 -12.98 10.30 -8.30
N GLU A 112 -12.58 11.27 -7.47
CA GLU A 112 -13.56 12.13 -6.83
C GLU A 112 -14.23 12.96 -7.93
N LEU A 113 -15.52 12.71 -8.19
CA LEU A 113 -16.35 13.60 -9.02
C LEU A 113 -16.20 15.00 -8.43
N THR A 114 -15.51 15.91 -9.15
CA THR A 114 -15.14 17.31 -8.81
C THR A 114 -13.69 17.61 -8.40
N SER A 115 -12.81 16.63 -8.19
CA SER A 115 -11.38 16.93 -7.94
C SER A 115 -10.66 17.39 -9.20
N ARG A 116 -9.97 18.54 -9.12
CA ARG A 116 -9.11 19.10 -10.18
C ARG A 116 -7.65 18.62 -10.09
N VAL A 117 -7.31 17.86 -9.06
CA VAL A 117 -5.95 17.36 -8.84
C VAL A 117 -5.83 16.02 -9.58
N PRO A 118 -4.84 15.84 -10.47
CA PRO A 118 -4.66 14.63 -11.30
C PRO A 118 -4.19 13.43 -10.48
N SER A 119 -4.32 13.50 -9.16
CA SER A 119 -3.82 12.49 -8.27
C SER A 119 -4.61 11.20 -8.47
N THR A 120 -5.88 11.25 -8.89
CA THR A 120 -6.70 10.09 -9.25
C THR A 120 -6.40 9.56 -10.66
N GLY A 121 -6.36 8.24 -10.83
CA GLY A 121 -6.14 7.58 -12.12
C GLY A 121 -5.39 6.29 -11.95
N ASP A 122 -4.80 5.82 -13.05
CA ASP A 122 -3.96 4.61 -13.07
C ASP A 122 -2.51 4.98 -12.75
N HIS A 123 -1.93 4.25 -11.81
CA HIS A 123 -0.56 4.39 -11.38
C HIS A 123 0.17 3.09 -11.62
N ARG A 124 1.07 3.12 -12.59
CA ARG A 124 1.94 2.00 -12.91
C ARG A 124 3.17 2.01 -12.00
N VAL A 125 3.43 0.88 -11.36
CA VAL A 125 4.45 0.70 -10.32
C VAL A 125 5.36 -0.46 -10.69
N SER A 126 6.67 -0.21 -10.69
CA SER A 126 7.68 -1.26 -10.81
C SER A 126 8.23 -1.63 -9.43
N THR A 127 8.07 -2.88 -9.02
CA THR A 127 8.51 -3.37 -7.71
C THR A 127 9.65 -4.36 -7.90
N THR A 128 10.82 -4.04 -7.36
CA THR A 128 11.95 -4.97 -7.26
C THR A 128 11.85 -5.76 -5.97
N ILE A 129 11.92 -7.09 -6.06
CA ILE A 129 11.69 -7.98 -4.93
C ILE A 129 12.89 -8.91 -4.79
N VAL A 130 13.53 -8.89 -3.62
CA VAL A 130 14.66 -9.78 -3.31
C VAL A 130 14.16 -10.91 -2.42
N VAL A 131 14.16 -12.12 -2.96
CA VAL A 131 13.82 -13.36 -2.27
C VAL A 131 15.10 -13.99 -1.71
N HIS A 132 15.16 -14.19 -0.39
CA HIS A 132 16.35 -14.70 0.32
C HIS A 132 16.07 -15.95 1.15
#